data_AF-A0A545TA69-F1
#
_entry.id   AF-A0A545TA69-F1
#
_cell.length_a   1.000
_cell.length_b   1.000
_cell.length_c   1.000
_cell.angle_alpha   90.00
_cell.angle_beta   90.00
_cell.angle_gamma   90.00
#
_symmetry.space_group_name_H-M   'P 1'
#
loop_
_entity.id
_entity.type
_entity.pdbx_description
1 polymer ?
#
loop_
_entity_poly.entity_id
_entity_poly.type
_entity_poly.pdbx_seq_one_letter_code
_entity_poly.pdbx_strand_id
1 'polypeptide(L)'
;MSDYTKLLEFNRPQYVKDLNVSREIEQGVVKVWLRLSSEESLHLVGFDDLAESISNLIQAERAIISKENSSGKEYGTIRIECWVEESYSEFFCDSAYQTNSTSFV
;
A
#
# COMPACT_ATOMS: atom_id res chain seq x y z
N MET A 1 -18.69 -6.04 11.78
CA MET A 1 -18.02 -5.73 10.51
C MET A 1 -16.83 -4.86 10.88
N SER A 2 -15.61 -5.24 10.52
CA SER A 2 -14.46 -4.36 10.79
C SER A 2 -14.63 -3.08 9.97
N ASP A 3 -14.57 -1.94 10.63
CA ASP A 3 -14.58 -0.63 9.96
C ASP A 3 -13.20 -0.39 9.36
N TYR A 4 -13.12 0.04 8.10
CA TYR A 4 -11.85 0.36 7.45
C TYR A 4 -11.78 1.85 7.11
N THR A 5 -10.68 2.49 7.47
CA THR A 5 -10.39 3.87 7.07
C THR A 5 -9.52 3.85 5.80
N LYS A 6 -10.02 4.42 4.71
CA LYS A 6 -9.27 4.55 3.45
C LYS A 6 -8.07 5.50 3.63
N LEU A 7 -6.88 5.05 3.25
CA LEU A 7 -5.63 5.81 3.33
C LEU A 7 -5.21 6.35 1.96
N LEU A 8 -5.45 5.55 0.93
CA LEU A 8 -5.14 5.88 -0.46
C LEU A 8 -6.09 5.14 -1.38
N GLU A 9 -6.53 5.78 -2.46
CA GLU A 9 -7.21 5.12 -3.57
C GLU A 9 -6.71 5.74 -4.86
N PHE A 10 -6.46 4.89 -5.85
CA PHE A 10 -6.16 5.35 -7.20
C PHE A 10 -6.94 4.55 -8.23
N ASN A 11 -7.22 5.19 -9.34
CA ASN A 11 -7.85 4.60 -10.52
C ASN A 11 -7.31 5.30 -11.76
N ARG A 12 -7.12 4.57 -12.86
CA ARG A 12 -6.68 5.16 -14.14
C ARG A 12 -7.54 6.39 -14.51
N PRO A 13 -6.93 7.50 -14.96
CA PRO A 13 -5.52 7.65 -15.34
C PRO A 13 -4.57 8.01 -14.18
N GLN A 14 -5.01 7.98 -12.92
CA GLN A 14 -4.16 8.19 -11.75
C GLN A 14 -3.54 6.85 -11.36
N TYR A 15 -2.26 6.65 -11.71
CA TYR A 15 -1.52 5.40 -11.51
C TYR A 15 -0.24 5.63 -10.70
N VAL A 16 0.42 4.54 -10.31
CA VAL A 16 1.72 4.57 -9.62
C VAL A 16 2.79 5.14 -10.54
N LYS A 17 3.28 6.35 -10.24
CA LYS A 17 4.32 7.07 -10.98
C LYS A 17 5.71 6.58 -10.60
N ASP A 18 5.98 6.45 -9.30
CA ASP A 18 7.24 5.94 -8.77
C ASP A 18 6.93 4.88 -7.71
N LEU A 19 7.76 3.82 -7.68
CA LEU A 19 7.69 2.78 -6.68
C LEU A 19 9.11 2.37 -6.27
N ASN A 20 9.38 2.42 -4.97
CA ASN A 20 10.64 1.99 -4.38
C ASN A 20 10.37 0.85 -3.40
N VAL A 21 11.12 -0.24 -3.54
CA VAL A 21 11.03 -1.41 -2.66
C VAL A 21 12.38 -1.59 -1.99
N SER A 22 12.36 -1.74 -0.68
CA SER A 22 13.52 -2.17 0.09
C SER A 22 13.14 -3.32 1.01
N ARG A 23 14.06 -4.26 1.20
CA ARG A 23 13.89 -5.40 2.09
C ARG A 23 15.02 -5.40 3.11
N GLU A 24 14.66 -5.44 4.38
CA GLU A 24 15.63 -5.62 5.47
C GLU A 24 15.96 -7.10 5.62
N ILE A 25 17.24 -7.44 5.43
CA ILE A 25 17.71 -8.84 5.36
C ILE A 25 17.60 -9.54 6.72
N GLU A 26 17.81 -8.82 7.83
CA GLU A 26 17.85 -9.42 9.16
C GLU A 26 16.48 -9.84 9.71
N GLN A 27 15.41 -9.17 9.29
CA GLN A 27 14.04 -9.40 9.80
C GLN A 27 13.04 -9.79 8.71
N GLY A 28 13.45 -9.79 7.43
CA GLY A 28 12.58 -10.09 6.30
C GLY A 28 11.55 -9.01 5.98
N VAL A 29 11.56 -7.89 6.71
CA VAL A 29 10.62 -6.76 6.57
C VAL A 29 10.78 -6.13 5.20
N VAL A 30 9.65 -5.91 4.53
CA VAL A 30 9.54 -5.23 3.25
C VAL A 30 8.97 -3.84 3.49
N LYS A 31 9.64 -2.83 2.92
CA LYS A 31 9.17 -1.45 2.88
C LYS A 31 8.93 -1.05 1.44
N VAL A 32 7.70 -0.68 1.14
CA VAL A 32 7.29 -0.19 -0.17
C VAL A 32 6.94 1.28 -0.04
N TRP A 33 7.57 2.12 -0.84
CA TRP A 33 7.14 3.49 -1.05
C TRP A 33 6.53 3.60 -2.43
N LEU A 34 5.34 4.18 -2.52
CA LEU A 34 4.67 4.44 -3.78
C LEU A 34 4.26 5.89 -3.86
N ARG A 35 4.44 6.49 -5.04
CA ARG A 35 3.97 7.82 -5.39
C ARG A 35 3.06 7.72 -6.59
N LEU A 36 1.87 8.30 -6.48
CA LEU A 36 0.91 8.38 -7.56
C LEU A 36 1.20 9.56 -8.49
N SER A 37 0.62 9.54 -9.68
CA SER A 37 0.66 10.70 -10.58
C SER A 37 -0.07 11.94 -10.02
N SER A 38 -0.91 11.79 -8.99
CA SER A 38 -1.50 12.88 -8.21
C SER A 38 -0.53 13.54 -7.22
N GLU A 39 0.74 13.09 -7.17
CA GLU A 39 1.76 13.47 -6.18
C GLU A 39 1.47 13.02 -4.73
N GLU A 40 0.36 12.30 -4.51
CA GLU A 40 0.13 11.58 -3.26
C GLU A 40 1.14 10.44 -3.11
N SER A 41 1.63 10.25 -1.89
CA SER A 41 2.60 9.19 -1.62
C SER A 41 2.29 8.45 -0.32
N LEU A 42 2.57 7.16 -0.33
CA LEU A 42 2.30 6.27 0.78
C LEU A 42 3.48 5.32 0.98
N HIS A 43 3.86 5.15 2.23
CA HIS A 43 4.75 4.06 2.64
C HIS A 43 3.94 2.92 3.24
N LEU A 44 4.30 1.71 2.88
CA LEU A 44 3.77 0.45 3.39
C LEU A 44 4.93 -0.33 4.01
N VAL A 45 4.66 -0.98 5.15
CA VAL A 45 5.61 -1.84 5.83
C VAL A 45 4.92 -3.15 6.20
N GLY A 46 5.57 -4.27 5.90
CA GLY A 46 5.07 -5.60 6.19
C GLY A 46 6.09 -6.66 5.83
N PHE A 47 5.61 -7.84 5.43
CA PHE A 47 6.44 -9.01 5.12
C PHE A 47 6.12 -9.55 3.72
N ASP A 48 6.01 -10.87 3.57
CA ASP A 48 5.89 -11.54 2.28
C ASP A 48 4.59 -11.17 1.54
N ASP A 49 3.47 -11.00 2.25
CA ASP A 49 2.19 -10.62 1.63
C ASP A 49 2.24 -9.22 0.99
N LEU A 50 2.97 -8.29 1.61
CA LEU A 50 3.28 -6.99 0.99
C LEU A 50 4.16 -7.15 -0.25
N ALA A 51 5.13 -8.07 -0.24
CA ALA A 51 5.99 -8.34 -1.39
C ALA A 51 5.18 -8.87 -2.60
N GLU A 52 4.22 -9.78 -2.34
CA GLU A 52 3.35 -10.34 -3.36
C GLU A 52 2.43 -9.27 -3.98
N SER A 53 2.01 -8.27 -3.20
CA SER A 53 1.17 -7.17 -3.67
C SER A 53 1.83 -6.24 -4.70
N ILE A 54 3.17 -6.17 -4.75
CA ILE A 54 3.91 -5.17 -5.54
C ILE A 54 3.58 -5.27 -7.03
N SER A 55 3.59 -6.49 -7.58
CA SER A 55 3.28 -6.72 -9.00
C SER A 55 1.86 -6.27 -9.35
N ASN A 56 0.92 -6.48 -8.44
CA ASN A 56 -0.48 -6.11 -8.62
C ASN A 56 -0.67 -4.60 -8.49
N LEU A 57 -0.01 -3.94 -7.54
CA LEU A 57 -0.06 -2.48 -7.39
C LEU A 57 0.46 -1.74 -8.63
N ILE A 58 1.46 -2.28 -9.31
CA ILE A 58 2.01 -1.70 -10.55
C ILE A 58 1.03 -1.87 -11.73
N GLN A 59 0.38 -3.04 -11.83
CA GLN A 59 -0.49 -3.39 -12.96
C GLN A 59 -1.93 -2.93 -12.76
N ALA A 60 -2.32 -2.63 -11.52
CA ALA A 60 -3.69 -2.32 -11.13
C ALA A 60 -4.26 -1.15 -11.92
N GLU A 61 -5.47 -1.35 -12.42
CA GLU A 61 -6.30 -0.28 -12.98
C GLU A 61 -6.92 0.55 -11.85
N ARG A 62 -7.19 -0.12 -10.73
CA ARG A 62 -7.68 0.47 -9.50
C ARG A 62 -7.01 -0.23 -8.32
N ALA A 63 -6.64 0.54 -7.29
CA ALA A 63 -6.33 -0.02 -5.99
C ALA A 63 -6.88 0.83 -4.85
N ILE A 64 -7.20 0.17 -3.73
CA ILE A 64 -7.62 0.80 -2.49
C ILE A 64 -6.73 0.29 -1.37
N ILE A 65 -6.12 1.20 -0.63
CA ILE A 65 -5.34 0.89 0.56
C ILE A 65 -6.07 1.47 1.76
N SER A 66 -6.39 0.63 2.73
CA SER A 66 -7.18 0.99 3.90
C SER A 66 -6.62 0.39 5.18
N LYS A 67 -6.92 1.01 6.32
CA LYS A 67 -6.53 0.55 7.65
C LYS A 67 -7.74 0.03 8.41
N GLU A 68 -7.64 -1.18 8.95
CA GLU A 68 -8.63 -1.75 9.86
C GLU A 68 -8.68 -0.92 11.16
N ASN A 69 -9.85 -0.40 11.50
CA ASN A 69 -10.11 0.30 12.74
C ASN A 69 -10.39 -0.71 13.86
N SER A 70 -9.91 -0.41 15.06
CA SER A 70 -10.28 -1.14 16.29
C SER A 70 -10.03 -2.66 16.23
N SER A 71 -9.04 -3.12 15.46
CA SER A 71 -8.81 -4.55 15.24
C SER A 71 -8.26 -5.28 16.48
N GLY A 72 -7.62 -4.55 17.40
CA GLY A 72 -6.83 -5.13 18.48
C GLY A 72 -5.60 -5.91 18.00
N LYS A 73 -5.33 -5.93 16.69
CA LYS A 73 -4.20 -6.61 16.06
C LYS A 73 -3.00 -5.66 15.96
N GLU A 74 -1.82 -6.21 16.17
CA GLU A 74 -0.55 -5.49 16.00
C GLU A 74 -0.02 -5.58 14.56
N TYR A 75 -0.45 -6.57 13.78
CA TYR A 75 0.02 -6.90 12.43
C TYR A 75 -1.14 -7.12 11.46
N GLY A 76 -0.88 -7.00 10.15
CA GLY A 76 -1.88 -7.18 9.09
C GLY A 76 -3.06 -6.20 9.17
N THR A 77 -2.83 -4.99 9.68
CA THR A 77 -3.90 -4.00 9.88
C THR A 77 -4.20 -3.18 8.63
N ILE A 78 -3.31 -3.20 7.64
CA ILE A 78 -3.47 -2.49 6.38
C ILE A 78 -3.90 -3.50 5.33
N ARG A 79 -5.01 -3.21 4.66
CA ARG A 79 -5.55 -3.99 3.56
C ARG A 79 -5.28 -3.28 2.24
N ILE A 80 -4.78 -4.04 1.27
CA ILE A 80 -4.47 -3.61 -0.09
C ILE A 80 -5.39 -4.39 -1.02
N GLU A 81 -6.31 -3.69 -1.67
CA GLU A 81 -7.24 -4.24 -2.64
C GLU A 81 -6.80 -3.80 -4.03
N CYS A 82 -6.58 -4.74 -4.95
CA CYS A 82 -6.12 -4.46 -6.32
C CYS A 82 -7.09 -5.05 -7.34
N TRP A 83 -7.32 -4.31 -8.43
CA TRP A 83 -8.06 -4.75 -9.60
C TRP A 83 -7.16 -4.69 -10.83
N VAL A 84 -6.83 -5.86 -11.40
CA VAL A 84 -5.99 -6.03 -12.59
C VAL A 84 -6.80 -6.84 -13.61
N GLU A 85 -7.12 -6.26 -14.77
CA GLU A 85 -7.87 -6.96 -15.84
C GLU A 85 -9.16 -7.63 -15.32
N GLU A 86 -9.99 -6.89 -14.58
CA GLU A 86 -11.22 -7.38 -13.92
C GLU A 86 -11.01 -8.42 -12.79
N SER A 87 -9.77 -8.85 -12.54
CA SER A 87 -9.42 -9.76 -11.43
C SER A 87 -9.20 -8.97 -10.13
N TYR A 88 -9.83 -9.44 -9.05
CA TYR A 88 -9.65 -8.91 -7.70
C TYR A 88 -8.55 -9.69 -6.96
N SER A 89 -7.67 -8.97 -6.26
CA SER A 89 -6.73 -9.55 -5.32
C SER A 89 -6.66 -8.71 -4.04
N GLU A 90 -6.46 -9.37 -2.92
CA GLU A 90 -6.38 -8.76 -1.60
C GLU A 90 -5.08 -9.19 -0.91
N PHE A 91 -4.39 -8.23 -0.30
CA PHE A 91 -3.15 -8.44 0.44
C PHE A 91 -3.18 -7.64 1.74
N PHE A 92 -2.32 -8.01 2.69
CA PHE A 92 -2.21 -7.36 3.98
C PHE A 92 -0.77 -6.94 4.29
N CYS A 93 -0.66 -5.80 5.00
CA CYS A 93 0.60 -5.39 5.61
C CYS A 93 0.34 -4.75 6.98
N ASP A 94 1.41 -4.42 7.71
CA ASP A 94 1.31 -4.11 9.12
C ASP A 94 1.02 -2.65 9.37
N SER A 95 1.68 -1.76 8.63
CA SER A 95 1.55 -0.32 8.81
C SER A 95 1.67 0.45 7.51
N ALA A 96 1.02 1.62 7.50
CA ALA A 96 1.06 2.56 6.40
C ALA A 96 1.10 3.99 6.92
N TYR A 97 1.86 4.86 6.26
CA TYR A 97 1.96 6.28 6.58
C TYR A 97 2.14 7.12 5.32
N GLN A 98 1.45 8.25 5.26
CA GLN A 98 1.57 9.21 4.17
C GLN A 98 2.82 10.06 4.38
N THR A 99 3.59 10.27 3.32
CA THR A 99 4.66 11.25 3.32
C THR A 99 4.17 12.54 2.69
N ASN A 100 3.86 13.53 3.52
CA ASN A 100 3.74 14.90 3.04
C ASN A 100 5.15 15.38 2.69
N SER A 101 5.38 15.69 1.41
CA SER A 101 6.59 16.37 0.97
C SER A 101 6.54 17.82 1.48
N THR A 102 6.76 18.02 2.77
CA THR A 102 6.97 19.34 3.36
C THR A 102 8.31 19.35 4.07
N SER A 103 9.22 20.16 3.52
CA SER A 103 10.44 20.69 4.12
C SER A 103 11.69 19.80 4.09
N PHE A 104 12.40 19.85 2.96
CA PHE A 104 13.83 20.16 3.03
C PHE A 104 13.98 21.65 2.66
N VAL A 105 14.18 22.49 3.67
CA VAL A 105 14.73 23.85 3.54
C VAL A 105 16.00 23.89 4.37
#